data_AF-A0A6N9ZU28-F1
#
_entry.id   AF-A0A6N9ZU28-F1
#
_cell.length_a   1.000
_cell.length_b   1.000
_cell.length_c   1.000
_cell.angle_alpha   90.00
_cell.angle_beta   90.00
_cell.angle_gamma   90.00
#
_symmetry.space_group_name_H-M   'P 1'
#
loop_
_entity.id
_entity.type
_entity.pdbx_description
1 polymer ?
#
loop_
_entity_poly.entity_id
_entity_poly.type
_entity_poly.pdbx_seq_one_letter_code
_entity_poly.pdbx_strand_id
1 'polypeptide(L)' 'SPNSKLRRAVRARGHFPSDEAATKLLYLVLNRSEKEWKMPPRGVGARI' A
#
# COMPACT_ATOMS: atom_id res chain seq x y z
N SER A 1 -8.42 -1.34 0.96
CA SER A 1 -7.52 -2.30 0.26
C SER A 1 -6.26 -1.57 -0.21
N PRO A 2 -5.10 -2.22 -0.25
CA PRO A 2 -3.87 -1.63 -0.79
C PRO A 2 -4.06 -1.04 -2.20
N ASN A 3 -4.76 -1.76 -3.08
CA ASN A 3 -5.02 -1.31 -4.46
C ASN A 3 -5.85 -0.02 -4.55
N SER A 4 -6.79 0.22 -3.62
CA SER A 4 -7.57 1.46 -3.61
C SER A 4 -6.75 2.66 -3.14
N LYS A 5 -5.82 2.45 -2.18
CA LYS A 5 -4.89 3.47 -1.70
C LYS A 5 -3.91 3.89 -2.79
N LEU A 6 -3.34 2.94 -3.53
CA LEU A 6 -2.44 3.19 -4.67
C LEU A 6 -3.14 4.04 -5.75
N ARG A 7 -4.31 3.61 -6.23
CA ARG A 7 -5.05 4.36 -7.26
C ARG A 7 -5.42 5.77 -6.81
N ARG A 8 -5.77 5.95 -5.53
CA ARG A 8 -6.07 7.28 -4.97
C ARG A 8 -4.84 8.17 -4.96
N ALA A 9 -3.69 7.66 -4.52
CA ALA A 9 -2.45 8.42 -4.48
C ALA A 9 -1.98 8.85 -5.87
N VAL A 10 -2.03 7.95 -6.85
CA VAL A 10 -1.69 8.25 -8.25
C VAL A 10 -2.61 9.34 -8.81
N ARG A 11 -3.93 9.20 -8.63
CA ARG A 11 -4.90 10.20 -9.10
C ARG A 11 -4.72 11.56 -8.43
N ALA A 12 -4.43 11.59 -7.13
CA ALA A 12 -4.19 12.82 -6.40
C ALA A 12 -2.91 13.53 -6.84
N ARG A 13 -1.89 12.79 -7.30
CA ARG A 13 -0.63 13.36 -7.77
C ARG A 13 -0.68 13.91 -9.20
N GLY A 14 -1.46 13.29 -10.09
CA GLY A 14 -1.56 13.69 -11.50
C GLY A 14 -0.32 13.30 -12.32
N HIS A 15 0.22 14.23 -13.11
CA HIS A 15 1.42 14.00 -13.92
C HIS A 15 2.67 13.83 -13.05
N PHE A 16 3.52 12.88 -13.43
CA PHE A 16 4.81 12.63 -12.80
C PHE A 16 5.94 13.14 -13.69
N PRO A 17 6.97 13.80 -13.11
CA PRO A 17 8.10 14.30 -13.88
C PRO A 17 9.04 13.19 -14.37
N SER A 18 8.92 11.97 -13.83
CA SER A 18 9.64 10.77 -14.30
C SER A 18 9.01 9.50 -13.72
N ASP A 19 9.39 8.34 -14.26
CA ASP A 19 8.96 7.03 -13.77
C ASP A 19 9.53 6.72 -12.38
N GLU A 20 10.72 7.22 -12.05
CA GLU A 20 11.30 7.09 -10.70
C GLU A 20 10.46 7.84 -9.67
N ALA A 21 9.92 9.01 -10.03
CA ALA A 21 9.02 9.76 -9.13
C ALA A 21 7.72 9.01 -8.88
N ALA A 22 7.16 8.37 -9.90
CA ALA A 22 5.98 7.50 -9.76
C ALA A 22 6.29 6.29 -8.87
N THR A 23 7.41 5.62 -9.12
CA THR A 23 7.86 4.45 -8.34
C THR A 23 8.07 4.78 -6.87
N LYS A 24 8.70 5.92 -6.56
CA LYS A 24 8.86 6.39 -5.18
C LYS A 24 7.53 6.62 -4.48
N LEU A 25 6.53 7.21 -5.17
CA LEU A 25 5.20 7.36 -4.59
C LEU A 25 4.56 6.01 -4.26
N LEU A 26 4.62 5.05 -5.19
CA LEU A 26 4.07 3.71 -4.97
C LEU A 26 4.75 3.04 -3.77
N TYR A 27 6.08 3.11 -3.69
CA TYR A 27 6.86 2.59 -2.56
C TYR A 27 6.40 3.20 -1.22
N LEU A 28 6.28 4.53 -1.14
CA LEU A 28 5.85 5.20 0.09
C LEU A 28 4.42 4.79 0.51
N VAL A 29 3.50 4.67 -0.44
CA VAL A 29 2.10 4.28 -0.17
C VAL A 29 2.02 2.82 0.29
N LEU A 30 2.81 1.93 -0.31
CA LEU A 30 2.89 0.52 0.09
C LEU A 30 3.49 0.38 1.49
N ASN A 31 4.63 1.00 1.76
CA ASN A 31 5.31 0.97 3.07
C ASN A 31 4.42 1.52 4.19
N ARG A 32 3.66 2.60 3.91
CA ARG A 32 2.66 3.11 4.88
C ARG A 32 1.51 2.12 5.08
N SER A 33 1.07 1.44 4.02
CA SER A 33 -0.04 0.50 4.08
C SER A 33 0.32 -0.82 4.76
N GLU A 34 1.59 -1.23 4.68
CA GLU A 34 2.14 -2.41 5.37
C GLU A 34 1.98 -2.30 6.88
N LYS A 35 2.26 -1.13 7.46
CA LYS A 35 2.10 -0.87 8.91
C LYS A 35 0.66 -1.03 9.40
N GLU A 36 -0.31 -0.76 8.53
CA GLU A 36 -1.74 -0.91 8.80
C GLU A 36 -2.22 -2.36 8.59
N TRP A 37 -1.44 -3.18 7.88
CA TRP A 37 -1.75 -4.59 7.67
C TRP A 37 -1.31 -5.40 8.88
N LYS A 38 -2.00 -5.22 10.01
CA LYS A 38 -1.99 -6.20 11.10
C LYS A 38 -3.14 -7.17 10.89
N MET A 39 -2.91 -8.22 10.11
CA MET A 39 -3.84 -9.34 10.08
C MET A 39 -3.37 -10.32 11.16
N PRO A 40 -4.10 -10.49 12.29
CA PRO A 40 -3.82 -11.61 13.15
C PRO A 40 -3.96 -12.90 12.33
N PRO A 41 -3.18 -13.96 12.61
CA PRO A 41 -3.33 -15.22 11.92
C PRO A 41 -4.79 -15.66 12.05
N ARG A 42 -5.55 -15.59 10.96
CA ARG A 42 -6.93 -16.08 10.94
C ARG A 42 -6.87 -17.59 10.77
N GLY A 43 -6.61 -18.26 11.90
CA GLY A 43 -6.84 -19.68 12.12
C GLY A 43 -5.92 -20.64 11.37
N VAL A 44 -4.80 -20.99 12.00
CA VAL A 44 -4.33 -22.38 12.19
C VAL A 44 -3.58 -22.39 13.54
N GLY A 45 -4.28 -22.23 14.65
CA GLY A 45 -3.64 -22.15 15.98
C GLY A 45 -4.54 -21.78 17.16
N ALA A 46 -5.79 -21.35 16.94
CA ALA A 46 -6.76 -21.08 18.01
C ALA A 46 -7.52 -22.35 18.46
N ARG A 47 -6.88 -23.52 18.36
CA ARG A 47 -7.35 -24.80 18.90
C ARG A 47 -6.12 -25.61 19.34
N ILE A 48 -5.55 -25.20 20.46
CA ILE A 48 -4.93 -26.10 21.42
C ILE A 48 -5.67 -25.92 22.74
#